data_AF-A0A7K1TLB5-F1
#
_entry.id   AF-A0A7K1TLB5-F1
#
_cell.length_a   1.000
_cell.length_b   1.000
_cell.length_c   1.000
_cell.angle_alpha   90.00
_cell.angle_beta   90.00
_cell.angle_gamma   90.00
#
_symmetry.space_group_name_H-M   'P 1'
#
loop_
_entity.id
_entity.type
_entity.pdbx_description
1 polymer ?
#
loop_
_entity_poly.entity_id
_entity_poly.type
_entity_poly.pdbx_seq_one_letter_code
_entity_poly.pdbx_strand_id
1 'polypeptide(L)'
;MEPNRKYDSKVYDAEQSCVFRKTKEQFGGLSNMASGFPLRINNIPILSSEALYQACRFPSLPDVQSKILNQRSPMTAKMVGKPFREDTRADWEDVRIKIMRWCLKVKLAQNYFEFGKLLESTFDKQIVEDSSKDDFWGAVRDKSDNDKLIGVNALGRLLMEIRHFYNEHRFSYNMFVVEPLSIPDFLLFGHPIQVVDERINFISHLERIMHCKEAIKINYTVKPSILSEEVVIISDIPTSSLNTLFIKDKTASTKKVAAPKDKPAKRKREAKKVGEPAEKAKGKATRKSSVRFLKDQPMLPLS
;
A
#
# COMPACT_ATOMS: atom_id res chain seq x y z
N MET A 1 -11.23 -24.44 -27.18
CA MET A 1 -10.16 -23.43 -27.30
C MET A 1 -9.88 -22.92 -25.91
N GLU A 2 -8.66 -23.10 -25.40
CA GLU A 2 -8.23 -22.44 -24.16
C GLU A 2 -8.32 -20.91 -24.36
N PRO A 3 -8.86 -20.14 -23.41
CA PRO A 3 -8.83 -18.69 -23.51
C PRO A 3 -7.37 -18.23 -23.40
N ASN A 4 -6.89 -17.53 -24.42
CA ASN A 4 -5.53 -17.01 -24.50
C ASN A 4 -5.29 -15.92 -23.43
N ARG A 5 -5.06 -16.36 -22.18
CA ARG A 5 -4.77 -15.47 -21.04
C ARG A 5 -3.35 -14.93 -21.21
N LYS A 6 -3.27 -13.62 -21.46
CA LYS A 6 -2.02 -12.82 -21.54
C LYS A 6 -1.07 -12.97 -20.32
N TYR A 7 -1.53 -13.58 -19.22
CA TYR A 7 -0.78 -13.78 -17.98
C TYR A 7 -1.09 -15.14 -17.34
N ASP A 8 -0.07 -15.92 -17.07
CA ASP A 8 -0.20 -17.25 -16.46
C ASP A 8 -0.57 -17.18 -14.98
N SER A 9 -1.63 -17.88 -14.59
CA SER A 9 -1.94 -18.17 -13.20
C SER A 9 -0.95 -19.20 -12.64
N LYS A 10 -0.63 -19.12 -11.35
CA LYS A 10 0.21 -20.08 -10.63
C LYS A 10 -0.44 -20.51 -9.33
N VAL A 11 -0.02 -21.68 -8.84
CA VAL A 11 -0.31 -22.15 -7.48
C VAL A 11 0.88 -21.80 -6.60
N TYR A 12 0.61 -21.26 -5.42
CA TYR A 12 1.59 -20.87 -4.41
C TYR A 12 1.28 -21.63 -3.12
N ASP A 13 2.32 -22.21 -2.51
CA ASP A 13 2.27 -22.76 -1.16
C ASP A 13 2.31 -21.60 -0.15
N ALA A 14 1.31 -21.50 0.72
CA ALA A 14 1.15 -20.39 1.66
C ALA A 14 2.14 -20.44 2.82
N GLU A 15 2.63 -21.61 3.23
CA GLU A 15 3.61 -21.76 4.33
C GLU A 15 5.04 -21.44 3.84
N GLN A 16 5.35 -21.81 2.59
CA GLN A 16 6.64 -21.52 1.97
C GLN A 16 6.76 -20.11 1.39
N SER A 17 5.67 -19.33 1.37
CA SER A 17 5.60 -17.97 0.83
C SER A 17 5.60 -16.88 1.90
N CYS A 18 6.10 -15.69 1.55
CA CYS A 18 5.86 -14.44 2.26
C CYS A 18 4.47 -13.90 1.90
N VAL A 19 3.45 -14.42 2.58
CA VAL A 19 2.04 -14.04 2.37
C VAL A 19 1.70 -12.77 3.15
N PHE A 20 0.95 -11.84 2.54
CA PHE A 20 0.31 -10.72 3.24
C PHE A 20 -1.16 -10.55 2.83
N ARG A 21 -2.02 -10.17 3.78
CA ARG A 21 -3.44 -9.85 3.53
C ARG A 21 -3.84 -8.47 4.04
N LYS A 22 -3.21 -7.99 5.12
CA LYS A 22 -3.46 -6.67 5.72
C LYS A 22 -2.17 -5.88 5.86
N THR A 23 -2.29 -4.57 5.72
CA THR A 23 -1.16 -3.62 5.73
C THR A 23 -0.42 -3.49 7.07
N LYS A 24 -0.95 -4.09 8.15
CA LYS A 24 -0.37 -4.10 9.51
C LYS A 24 0.22 -5.46 9.93
N GLU A 25 0.18 -6.46 9.05
CA GLU A 25 0.82 -7.76 9.27
C GLU A 25 2.33 -7.67 8.95
N GLN A 26 3.11 -8.71 9.29
CA GLN A 26 4.58 -8.75 9.13
C GLN A 26 5.05 -8.27 7.75
N PHE A 27 4.44 -8.76 6.68
CA PHE A 27 4.73 -8.40 5.30
C PHE A 27 3.76 -7.35 4.73
N GLY A 28 2.88 -6.78 5.57
CA GLY A 28 1.82 -5.85 5.15
C GLY A 28 2.33 -4.57 4.51
N GLY A 29 3.56 -4.15 4.83
CA GLY A 29 4.23 -3.03 4.19
C GLY A 29 4.57 -3.26 2.71
N LEU A 30 4.55 -4.50 2.21
CA LEU A 30 4.77 -4.82 0.80
C LEU A 30 3.63 -4.33 -0.11
N SER A 31 2.40 -4.27 0.42
CA SER A 31 1.24 -3.81 -0.33
C SER A 31 1.39 -2.38 -0.85
N ASN A 32 0.86 -2.11 -2.04
CA ASN A 32 0.58 -0.77 -2.57
C ASN A 32 -0.40 0.04 -1.69
N MET A 33 -1.22 -0.65 -0.88
CA MET A 33 -2.11 -0.07 0.13
C MET A 33 -1.40 0.29 1.45
N ALA A 34 -0.11 0.00 1.60
CA ALA A 34 0.59 0.27 2.85
C ALA A 34 0.73 1.78 3.11
N SER A 35 0.15 2.25 4.23
CA SER A 35 0.45 3.56 4.81
C SER A 35 1.83 3.56 5.47
N GLY A 36 2.47 4.72 5.57
CA GLY A 36 3.81 4.86 6.18
C GLY A 36 4.95 4.91 5.16
N PHE A 37 4.64 4.74 3.87
CA PHE A 37 5.55 4.98 2.75
C PHE A 37 5.04 6.18 1.93
N PRO A 38 5.13 7.42 2.45
CA PRO A 38 4.71 8.60 1.71
C PRO A 38 5.56 8.77 0.46
N LEU A 39 4.95 9.31 -0.59
CA LEU A 39 5.57 9.57 -1.88
C LEU A 39 5.50 11.06 -2.22
N ARG A 40 6.33 11.49 -3.17
CA ARG A 40 6.27 12.83 -3.76
C ARG A 40 6.52 12.76 -5.27
N ILE A 41 5.59 13.27 -6.08
CA ILE A 41 5.71 13.34 -7.54
C ILE A 41 5.47 14.79 -7.96
N ASN A 42 6.33 15.38 -8.80
CA ASN A 42 6.23 16.79 -9.22
C ASN A 42 5.95 17.73 -8.01
N ASN A 43 6.71 17.56 -6.93
CA ASN A 43 6.54 18.19 -5.60
C ASN A 43 5.22 17.91 -4.83
N ILE A 44 4.21 17.29 -5.44
CA ILE A 44 2.92 16.95 -4.81
C ILE A 44 3.10 15.78 -3.81
N PRO A 45 2.65 15.92 -2.55
CA PRO A 45 2.69 14.84 -1.57
C PRO A 45 1.57 13.81 -1.83
N ILE A 46 1.92 12.52 -1.76
CA ILE A 46 0.98 11.41 -2.02
C ILE A 46 1.12 10.36 -0.90
N LEU A 47 -0.01 9.95 -0.32
CA LEU A 47 0.00 9.17 0.93
C LEU A 47 0.23 7.65 0.75
N SER A 48 0.19 7.13 -0.48
CA SER A 48 0.38 5.71 -0.79
C SER A 48 0.61 5.46 -2.28
N SER A 49 1.23 4.33 -2.63
CA SER A 49 1.35 3.88 -4.02
C SER A 49 0.00 3.59 -4.68
N GLU A 50 -1.02 3.13 -3.94
CA GLU A 50 -2.37 2.96 -4.50
C GLU A 50 -2.98 4.30 -4.93
N ALA A 51 -2.84 5.36 -4.13
CA ALA A 51 -3.37 6.68 -4.50
C ALA A 51 -2.70 7.21 -5.79
N LEU A 52 -1.38 7.05 -5.92
CA LEU A 52 -0.63 7.38 -7.13
C LEU A 52 -1.09 6.54 -8.34
N TYR A 53 -1.19 5.22 -8.17
CA TYR A 53 -1.63 4.29 -9.21
C TYR A 53 -3.06 4.60 -9.71
N GLN A 54 -3.99 4.93 -8.81
CA GLN A 54 -5.35 5.32 -9.17
C GLN A 54 -5.41 6.72 -9.80
N ALA A 55 -4.51 7.66 -9.45
CA ALA A 55 -4.41 8.94 -10.15
C ALA A 55 -3.89 8.78 -11.59
N CYS A 56 -2.86 7.95 -11.80
CA CYS A 56 -2.32 7.64 -13.14
C CYS A 56 -3.32 6.94 -14.09
N ARG A 57 -4.45 6.44 -13.57
CA ARG A 57 -5.56 5.87 -14.35
C ARG A 57 -6.36 6.92 -15.13
N PHE A 58 -6.36 8.17 -14.67
CA PHE A 58 -7.21 9.26 -15.17
C PHE A 58 -6.38 10.49 -15.59
N PRO A 59 -5.45 10.36 -16.56
CA PRO A 59 -4.51 11.43 -16.91
C PRO A 59 -5.19 12.67 -17.51
N SER A 60 -6.36 12.50 -18.13
CA SER A 60 -7.20 13.56 -18.70
C SER A 60 -8.16 14.22 -17.70
N LEU A 61 -8.21 13.77 -16.44
CA LEU A 61 -9.13 14.28 -15.42
C LEU A 61 -8.42 14.76 -14.14
N PRO A 62 -7.76 15.94 -14.17
CA PRO A 62 -7.10 16.55 -13.00
C PRO A 62 -7.98 16.60 -11.74
N ASP A 63 -9.27 16.89 -11.88
CA ASP A 63 -10.22 16.93 -10.75
C ASP A 63 -10.41 15.56 -10.09
N VAL A 64 -10.41 14.48 -10.88
CA VAL A 64 -10.53 13.12 -10.36
C VAL A 64 -9.23 12.71 -9.69
N GLN A 65 -8.08 13.05 -10.27
CA GLN A 65 -6.77 12.88 -9.63
C GLN A 65 -6.71 13.63 -8.28
N SER A 66 -7.25 14.85 -8.21
CA SER A 66 -7.31 15.65 -6.97
C SER A 66 -8.18 14.98 -5.91
N LYS A 67 -9.38 14.54 -6.30
CA LYS A 67 -10.30 13.82 -5.41
C LYS A 67 -9.68 12.53 -4.87
N ILE A 68 -8.88 11.81 -5.67
CA ILE A 68 -8.17 10.58 -5.28
C ILE A 68 -7.01 10.87 -4.33
N LEU A 69 -6.11 11.81 -4.69
CA LEU A 69 -4.89 12.09 -3.92
C LEU A 69 -5.16 12.75 -2.56
N ASN A 70 -6.25 13.51 -2.43
CA ASN A 70 -6.69 14.09 -1.15
C ASN A 70 -7.22 13.05 -0.13
N GLN A 71 -7.36 11.77 -0.50
CA GLN A 71 -7.86 10.74 0.41
C GLN A 71 -6.79 10.23 1.38
N ARG A 72 -7.07 10.31 2.68
CA ARG A 72 -6.20 9.79 3.76
C ARG A 72 -6.04 8.27 3.77
N SER A 73 -6.96 7.55 3.13
CA SER A 73 -7.00 6.08 3.09
C SER A 73 -6.83 5.61 1.64
N PRO A 74 -5.91 4.67 1.34
CA PRO A 74 -5.73 4.15 0.00
C PRO A 74 -6.96 3.39 -0.51
N MET A 75 -7.71 2.74 0.40
CA MET A 75 -8.99 2.13 0.06
C MET A 75 -10.02 3.18 -0.36
N THR A 76 -10.03 4.35 0.30
CA THR A 76 -10.92 5.46 -0.08
C THR A 76 -10.47 6.08 -1.40
N ALA A 77 -9.15 6.24 -1.64
CA ALA A 77 -8.62 6.71 -2.92
C ALA A 77 -9.10 5.83 -4.10
N LYS A 78 -8.99 4.50 -3.95
CA LYS A 78 -9.53 3.51 -4.92
C LYS A 78 -11.04 3.60 -5.11
N MET A 79 -11.79 3.83 -4.03
CA MET A 79 -13.25 3.93 -4.08
C MET A 79 -13.72 5.25 -4.72
N VAL A 80 -13.00 6.35 -4.53
CA VAL A 80 -13.30 7.66 -5.14
C VAL A 80 -13.06 7.64 -6.66
N GLY A 81 -12.09 6.87 -7.16
CA GLY A 81 -11.93 6.64 -8.60
C GLY A 81 -12.95 5.66 -9.22
N LYS A 82 -13.76 4.96 -8.41
CA LYS A 82 -14.69 3.93 -8.91
C LYS A 82 -15.81 4.47 -9.83
N PRO A 83 -16.44 5.63 -9.58
CA PRO A 83 -17.48 6.16 -10.46
C PRO A 83 -16.98 6.56 -11.85
N PHE A 84 -15.72 6.97 -11.97
CA PHE A 84 -15.10 7.46 -13.21
C PHE A 84 -14.48 6.36 -14.06
N ARG A 85 -14.89 5.10 -13.88
CA ARG A 85 -14.25 3.96 -14.54
C ARG A 85 -14.39 3.96 -16.06
N GLU A 86 -15.48 4.53 -16.58
CA GLU A 86 -15.67 4.66 -18.02
C GLU A 86 -14.71 5.71 -18.62
N ASP A 87 -14.26 6.67 -17.82
CA ASP A 87 -13.26 7.69 -18.17
C ASP A 87 -11.80 7.23 -17.98
N THR A 88 -11.58 5.91 -17.86
CA THR A 88 -10.23 5.34 -17.74
C THR A 88 -9.45 5.53 -19.05
N ARG A 89 -8.15 5.85 -18.96
CA ARG A 89 -7.26 5.90 -20.15
C ARG A 89 -7.38 4.64 -21.03
N ALA A 90 -7.49 4.83 -22.34
CA ALA A 90 -7.86 3.77 -23.29
C ALA A 90 -6.87 2.58 -23.32
N ASP A 91 -5.60 2.81 -23.03
CA ASP A 91 -4.52 1.82 -23.00
C ASP A 91 -4.34 1.12 -21.63
N TRP A 92 -5.25 1.34 -20.68
CA TRP A 92 -5.08 0.93 -19.28
C TRP A 92 -4.72 -0.55 -19.08
N GLU A 93 -5.34 -1.47 -19.83
CA GLU A 93 -5.05 -2.90 -19.74
C GLU A 93 -3.64 -3.28 -20.22
N ASP A 94 -2.99 -2.44 -21.02
CA ASP A 94 -1.60 -2.60 -21.47
C ASP A 94 -0.59 -1.91 -20.54
N VAL A 95 -0.96 -0.77 -19.94
CA VAL A 95 -0.04 0.02 -19.11
C VAL A 95 -0.15 -0.21 -17.61
N ARG A 96 -1.25 -0.78 -17.09
CA ARG A 96 -1.48 -0.91 -15.63
C ARG A 96 -0.36 -1.65 -14.87
N ILE A 97 0.26 -2.66 -15.47
CA ILE A 97 1.43 -3.34 -14.88
C ILE A 97 2.66 -2.42 -14.88
N LYS A 98 2.90 -1.67 -15.97
CA LYS A 98 4.00 -0.71 -16.08
C LYS A 98 3.86 0.41 -15.03
N ILE A 99 2.66 0.95 -14.87
CA ILE A 99 2.33 1.99 -13.88
C ILE A 99 2.50 1.44 -12.45
N MET A 100 2.00 0.26 -12.13
CA MET A 100 2.20 -0.33 -10.79
C MET A 100 3.69 -0.58 -10.49
N ARG A 101 4.44 -1.13 -11.45
CA ARG A 101 5.91 -1.30 -11.34
C ARG A 101 6.59 0.03 -11.03
N TRP A 102 6.25 1.07 -11.78
CA TRP A 102 6.80 2.42 -11.57
C TRP A 102 6.43 2.99 -10.18
N CYS A 103 5.17 2.86 -9.75
CA CYS A 103 4.74 3.28 -8.41
C CYS A 103 5.50 2.58 -7.28
N LEU A 104 5.88 1.31 -7.47
CA LEU A 104 6.68 0.54 -6.52
C LEU A 104 8.18 0.90 -6.60
N LYS A 105 8.72 1.24 -7.78
CA LYS A 105 10.07 1.79 -7.91
C LYS A 105 10.19 3.14 -7.20
N VAL A 106 9.23 4.05 -7.38
CA VAL A 106 9.15 5.33 -6.63
C VAL A 106 9.08 5.06 -5.13
N LYS A 107 8.23 4.13 -4.68
CA LYS A 107 8.14 3.72 -3.27
C LYS A 107 9.48 3.27 -2.71
N LEU A 108 10.25 2.47 -3.46
CA LEU A 108 11.59 2.04 -3.06
C LEU A 108 12.58 3.21 -3.02
N ALA A 109 12.67 4.03 -4.07
CA ALA A 109 13.61 5.17 -4.11
C ALA A 109 13.37 6.13 -2.93
N GLN A 110 12.10 6.47 -2.65
CA GLN A 110 11.71 7.43 -1.61
C GLN A 110 11.73 6.86 -0.19
N ASN A 111 11.71 5.54 -0.04
CA ASN A 111 11.67 4.86 1.27
C ASN A 111 12.74 3.77 1.37
N TYR A 112 13.92 4.03 0.81
CA TYR A 112 14.98 3.05 0.55
C TYR A 112 15.29 2.12 1.73
N PHE A 113 15.50 2.67 2.92
CA PHE A 113 15.87 1.88 4.11
C PHE A 113 14.72 1.00 4.60
N GLU A 114 13.55 1.56 4.89
CA GLU A 114 12.43 0.83 5.47
C GLU A 114 11.80 -0.16 4.48
N PHE A 115 11.61 0.25 3.22
CA PHE A 115 11.02 -0.61 2.20
C PHE A 115 12.03 -1.63 1.65
N GLY A 116 13.29 -1.23 1.47
CA GLY A 116 14.38 -2.12 1.06
C GLY A 116 14.64 -3.23 2.08
N LYS A 117 14.71 -2.89 3.37
CA LYS A 117 14.82 -3.88 4.46
C LYS A 117 13.62 -4.84 4.51
N LEU A 118 12.41 -4.35 4.25
CA LEU A 118 11.23 -5.20 4.17
C LEU A 118 11.30 -6.17 2.98
N LEU A 119 11.75 -5.71 1.81
CA LEU A 119 11.98 -6.58 0.64
C LEU A 119 13.05 -7.64 0.93
N GLU A 120 14.19 -7.24 1.53
CA GLU A 120 15.28 -8.14 1.93
C GLU A 120 14.81 -9.22 2.92
N SER A 121 13.93 -8.86 3.87
CA SER A 121 13.38 -9.81 4.86
C SER A 121 12.55 -10.96 4.27
N THR A 122 12.23 -10.91 2.97
CA THR A 122 11.55 -12.01 2.26
C THR A 122 12.51 -13.05 1.68
N PHE A 123 13.82 -12.81 1.72
CA PHE A 123 14.86 -13.67 1.12
C PHE A 123 14.49 -14.08 -0.31
N ASP A 124 14.62 -15.36 -0.68
CA ASP A 124 14.23 -15.87 -2.00
C ASP A 124 12.78 -16.38 -2.07
N LYS A 125 12.02 -16.30 -0.96
CA LYS A 125 10.63 -16.81 -0.91
C LYS A 125 9.72 -16.10 -1.92
N GLN A 126 8.66 -16.77 -2.34
CA GLN A 126 7.62 -16.14 -3.14
C GLN A 126 6.90 -15.07 -2.31
N ILE A 127 6.65 -13.90 -2.89
CA ILE A 127 5.82 -12.84 -2.26
C ILE A 127 4.40 -12.98 -2.80
N VAL A 128 3.39 -13.08 -1.94
CA VAL A 128 2.01 -13.34 -2.36
C VAL A 128 1.00 -12.46 -1.61
N GLU A 129 0.15 -11.74 -2.34
CA GLU A 129 -1.02 -11.08 -1.74
C GLU A 129 -2.17 -12.09 -1.61
N ASP A 130 -2.56 -12.42 -0.37
CA ASP A 130 -3.75 -13.24 -0.05
C ASP A 130 -5.00 -12.36 -0.22
N SER A 131 -5.61 -12.51 -1.40
CA SER A 131 -6.78 -11.77 -1.83
C SER A 131 -8.06 -12.54 -1.54
N SER A 132 -9.14 -11.82 -1.24
CA SER A 132 -10.47 -12.42 -1.08
C SER A 132 -11.15 -12.76 -2.41
N LYS A 133 -10.70 -12.19 -3.53
CA LYS A 133 -11.37 -12.33 -4.85
C LYS A 133 -10.57 -11.86 -6.07
N ASP A 134 -9.49 -11.10 -5.89
CA ASP A 134 -8.66 -10.58 -6.99
C ASP A 134 -7.53 -11.59 -7.25
N ASP A 135 -7.77 -12.47 -8.21
CA ASP A 135 -6.81 -13.48 -8.70
C ASP A 135 -5.81 -12.92 -9.70
N PHE A 136 -5.87 -11.62 -10.01
CA PHE A 136 -4.92 -10.96 -10.91
C PHE A 136 -3.77 -10.31 -10.13
N TRP A 137 -4.08 -9.37 -9.23
CA TRP A 137 -3.05 -8.63 -8.49
C TRP A 137 -2.47 -9.49 -7.36
N GLY A 138 -3.33 -10.25 -6.69
CA GLY A 138 -2.94 -11.26 -5.71
C GLY A 138 -3.29 -12.68 -6.17
N ALA A 139 -3.46 -13.56 -5.18
CA ALA A 139 -3.94 -14.92 -5.34
C ALA A 139 -5.05 -15.18 -4.30
N VAL A 140 -6.01 -16.05 -4.65
CA VAL A 140 -7.14 -16.43 -3.79
C VAL A 140 -6.89 -17.82 -3.22
N ARG A 141 -7.23 -18.05 -1.94
CA ARG A 141 -7.10 -19.39 -1.33
C ARG A 141 -7.97 -20.40 -2.04
N ASP A 142 -7.42 -21.59 -2.29
CA ASP A 142 -8.21 -22.69 -2.83
C ASP A 142 -9.26 -23.17 -1.82
N LYS A 143 -10.39 -23.65 -2.34
CA LYS A 143 -11.52 -24.08 -1.51
C LYS A 143 -11.38 -25.50 -0.96
N SER A 144 -10.56 -26.33 -1.60
CA SER A 144 -10.27 -27.69 -1.16
C SER A 144 -9.03 -27.77 -0.28
N ASP A 145 -8.09 -26.83 -0.46
CA ASP A 145 -6.83 -26.77 0.26
C ASP A 145 -6.50 -25.31 0.65
N ASN A 146 -6.69 -24.98 1.93
CA ASN A 146 -6.47 -23.61 2.43
C ASN A 146 -4.99 -23.18 2.40
N ASP A 147 -4.05 -24.12 2.26
CA ASP A 147 -2.61 -23.86 2.24
C ASP A 147 -2.12 -23.57 0.82
N LYS A 148 -3.01 -23.68 -0.19
CA LYS A 148 -2.77 -23.27 -1.57
C LYS A 148 -3.43 -21.93 -1.88
N LEU A 149 -2.67 -21.05 -2.52
CA LEU A 149 -3.11 -19.77 -3.08
C LEU A 149 -3.00 -19.84 -4.62
N ILE A 150 -4.07 -19.51 -5.35
CA ILE A 150 -4.13 -19.60 -6.81
C ILE A 150 -4.38 -18.21 -7.41
N GLY A 151 -3.55 -17.81 -8.37
CA GLY A 151 -3.73 -16.56 -9.12
C GLY A 151 -2.51 -16.15 -9.95
N VAL A 152 -2.64 -15.07 -10.69
CA VAL A 152 -1.53 -14.42 -11.39
C VAL A 152 -0.58 -13.76 -10.36
N ASN A 153 -1.09 -13.21 -9.25
CA ASN A 153 -0.28 -12.56 -8.22
C ASN A 153 0.72 -11.53 -8.82
N ALA A 154 0.22 -10.68 -9.72
CA ALA A 154 1.02 -9.70 -10.45
C ALA A 154 1.75 -8.72 -9.51
N LEU A 155 1.13 -8.34 -8.38
CA LEU A 155 1.76 -7.49 -7.38
C LEU A 155 2.97 -8.19 -6.73
N GLY A 156 2.78 -9.44 -6.29
CA GLY A 156 3.86 -10.26 -5.72
C GLY A 156 5.02 -10.46 -6.69
N ARG A 157 4.74 -10.71 -7.97
CA ARG A 157 5.77 -10.82 -9.03
C ARG A 157 6.55 -9.52 -9.21
N LEU A 158 5.89 -8.36 -9.26
CA LEU A 158 6.56 -7.06 -9.32
C LEU A 158 7.41 -6.77 -8.07
N LEU A 159 6.95 -7.18 -6.89
CA LEU A 159 7.72 -7.03 -5.65
C LEU A 159 8.98 -7.90 -5.64
N MET A 160 8.93 -9.12 -6.20
CA MET A 160 10.10 -9.97 -6.37
C MET A 160 11.09 -9.41 -7.41
N GLU A 161 10.59 -8.86 -8.52
CA GLU A 161 11.41 -8.13 -9.51
C GLU A 161 12.15 -6.95 -8.86
N ILE A 162 11.45 -6.17 -8.04
CA ILE A 162 12.00 -5.00 -7.33
C ILE A 162 12.95 -5.42 -6.20
N ARG A 163 12.70 -6.54 -5.50
CA ARG A 163 13.64 -7.14 -4.53
C ARG A 163 14.95 -7.57 -5.19
N HIS A 164 14.87 -8.22 -6.34
CA HIS A 164 16.05 -8.64 -7.11
C HIS A 164 16.86 -7.42 -7.55
N PHE A 165 16.21 -6.42 -8.15
CA PHE A 165 16.85 -5.14 -8.48
C PHE A 165 17.48 -4.46 -7.25
N TYR A 166 16.76 -4.39 -6.11
CA TYR A 166 17.28 -3.86 -4.85
C TYR A 166 18.54 -4.59 -4.36
N ASN A 167 18.58 -5.92 -4.48
CA ASN A 167 19.72 -6.72 -4.03
C ASN A 167 20.96 -6.56 -4.92
N GLU A 168 20.79 -6.51 -6.24
CA GLU A 168 21.90 -6.34 -7.18
C GLU A 168 22.44 -4.91 -7.26
N HIS A 169 21.56 -3.91 -7.18
CA HIS A 169 21.87 -2.52 -7.51
C HIS A 169 21.96 -1.61 -6.27
N ARG A 170 22.30 -2.18 -5.09
CA ARG A 170 22.41 -1.46 -3.81
C ARG A 170 23.28 -0.23 -3.95
N PHE A 171 22.77 0.90 -3.44
CA PHE A 171 23.45 2.21 -3.45
C PHE A 171 23.85 2.76 -4.84
N SER A 172 23.39 2.13 -5.94
CA SER A 172 23.69 2.61 -7.30
C SER A 172 22.87 3.84 -7.70
N TYR A 173 23.32 4.56 -8.72
CA TYR A 173 22.58 5.69 -9.31
C TYR A 173 21.14 5.31 -9.71
N ASN A 174 20.98 4.17 -10.39
CA ASN A 174 19.69 3.68 -10.91
C ASN A 174 18.67 3.33 -9.80
N MET A 175 19.11 3.25 -8.54
CA MET A 175 18.25 2.98 -7.39
C MET A 175 17.43 4.21 -6.97
N PHE A 176 18.02 5.40 -7.12
CA PHE A 176 17.46 6.66 -6.62
C PHE A 176 16.87 7.54 -7.71
N VAL A 177 17.13 7.20 -8.99
CA VAL A 177 16.58 7.92 -10.14
C VAL A 177 15.53 7.03 -10.83
N VAL A 178 14.27 7.47 -10.80
CA VAL A 178 13.14 6.78 -11.42
C VAL A 178 12.57 7.64 -12.55
N GLU A 179 12.97 7.29 -13.78
CA GLU A 179 12.47 7.88 -15.01
C GLU A 179 10.93 7.77 -15.14
N PRO A 180 10.26 8.75 -15.77
CA PRO A 180 8.85 8.63 -16.12
C PRO A 180 8.63 7.52 -17.16
N LEU A 181 7.41 6.99 -17.21
CA LEU A 181 7.07 5.96 -18.19
C LEU A 181 6.92 6.56 -19.59
N SER A 182 7.59 5.95 -20.57
CA SER A 182 7.33 6.18 -21.99
C SER A 182 6.01 5.49 -22.40
N ILE A 183 4.89 6.14 -22.04
CA ILE A 183 3.53 5.80 -22.42
C ILE A 183 2.77 7.11 -22.75
N PRO A 184 1.70 7.07 -23.57
CA PRO A 184 0.88 8.25 -23.84
C PRO A 184 0.36 8.86 -22.54
N ASP A 185 0.21 10.18 -22.50
CA ASP A 185 -0.45 10.91 -21.41
C ASP A 185 -0.03 10.45 -20.00
N PHE A 186 1.27 10.33 -19.73
CA PHE A 186 1.78 10.04 -18.38
C PHE A 186 1.79 11.32 -17.53
N LEU A 187 0.58 11.82 -17.26
CA LEU A 187 0.32 13.14 -16.67
C LEU A 187 -0.18 13.05 -15.22
N LEU A 188 0.18 14.05 -14.43
CA LEU A 188 -0.40 14.34 -13.13
C LEU A 188 -0.82 15.82 -13.10
N PHE A 189 -2.11 16.05 -12.85
CA PHE A 189 -2.78 17.36 -12.98
C PHE A 189 -2.59 18.04 -14.34
N GLY A 190 -2.62 17.27 -15.42
CA GLY A 190 -2.41 17.78 -16.79
C GLY A 190 -0.95 18.07 -17.15
N HIS A 191 -0.01 17.99 -16.20
CA HIS A 191 1.41 18.18 -16.45
C HIS A 191 2.15 16.84 -16.56
N PRO A 192 3.18 16.71 -17.42
CA PRO A 192 3.99 15.50 -17.50
C PRO A 192 4.61 15.14 -16.15
N ILE A 193 4.55 13.86 -15.77
CA ILE A 193 5.31 13.34 -14.63
C ILE A 193 6.80 13.45 -14.95
N GLN A 194 7.55 14.10 -14.07
CA GLN A 194 9.00 14.30 -14.20
C GLN A 194 9.79 13.14 -13.60
N VAL A 195 11.10 13.14 -13.81
CA VAL A 195 12.04 12.21 -13.17
C VAL A 195 11.97 12.38 -11.65
N VAL A 196 11.85 11.27 -10.92
CA VAL A 196 11.97 11.25 -9.46
C VAL A 196 13.43 11.00 -9.11
N ASP A 197 14.12 11.99 -8.55
CA ASP A 197 15.53 11.91 -8.17
C ASP A 197 15.71 12.07 -6.65
N GLU A 198 15.98 10.95 -6.00
CA GLU A 198 16.11 10.84 -4.54
C GLU A 198 17.57 10.86 -4.06
N ARG A 199 18.55 11.11 -4.95
CA ARG A 199 19.98 11.06 -4.59
C ARG A 199 20.33 12.03 -3.46
N ILE A 200 19.80 13.27 -3.53
CA ILE A 200 20.01 14.28 -2.48
C ILE A 200 19.32 13.88 -1.18
N ASN A 201 18.06 13.43 -1.25
CA ASN A 201 17.30 13.00 -0.08
C ASN A 201 17.95 11.80 0.62
N PHE A 202 18.51 10.86 -0.14
CA PHE A 202 19.29 9.73 0.38
C PHE A 202 20.55 10.17 1.12
N ILE A 203 21.34 11.09 0.53
CA ILE A 203 22.55 11.63 1.18
C ILE A 203 22.18 12.37 2.47
N SER A 204 21.20 13.27 2.45
CA SER A 204 20.74 13.98 3.65
C SER A 204 20.14 13.05 4.71
N HIS A 205 19.58 11.90 4.31
CA HIS A 205 19.15 10.86 5.24
C HIS A 205 20.34 10.18 5.93
N LEU A 206 21.41 9.86 5.19
CA LEU A 206 22.66 9.29 5.74
C LEU A 206 23.35 10.27 6.69
N GLU A 207 23.53 11.53 6.31
CA GLU A 207 24.12 12.59 7.16
C GLU A 207 23.41 12.67 8.52
N ARG A 208 22.06 12.61 8.49
CA ARG A 208 21.22 12.63 9.70
C ARG A 208 21.36 11.37 10.57
N ILE A 209 21.53 10.18 9.98
CA ILE A 209 21.72 8.93 10.73
C ILE A 209 23.13 8.84 11.32
N MET A 210 24.16 9.19 10.54
CA MET A 210 25.56 9.05 10.95
C MET A 210 26.02 10.14 11.91
N HIS A 211 25.19 11.16 12.16
CA HIS A 211 25.52 12.38 12.92
C HIS A 211 26.74 13.15 12.37
N CYS A 212 27.13 12.87 11.12
CA CYS A 212 28.21 13.56 10.41
C CYS A 212 27.75 14.96 10.01
N LYS A 213 27.92 15.94 10.90
CA LYS A 213 27.67 17.36 10.61
C LYS A 213 28.77 18.03 9.79
N GLU A 214 29.87 17.35 9.49
CA GLU A 214 30.98 17.91 8.73
C GLU A 214 31.40 17.03 7.55
N ALA A 215 31.82 17.71 6.49
CA ALA A 215 32.59 17.20 5.35
C ALA A 215 31.90 16.29 4.30
N ILE A 216 30.75 16.71 3.75
CA ILE A 216 30.57 16.58 2.28
C ILE A 216 30.12 17.91 1.64
N LYS A 217 31.07 18.78 1.31
CA LYS A 217 30.84 19.87 0.34
C LYS A 217 30.78 19.30 -1.08
N ILE A 218 29.68 18.64 -1.44
CA ILE A 218 29.46 18.27 -2.84
C ILE A 218 29.10 19.54 -3.61
N ASN A 219 30.08 20.12 -4.30
CA ASN A 219 29.84 21.18 -5.28
C ASN A 219 29.14 20.58 -6.52
N TYR A 220 27.87 20.23 -6.39
CA TYR A 220 27.02 19.96 -7.54
C TYR A 220 26.64 21.31 -8.18
N THR A 221 27.48 21.76 -9.10
CA THR A 221 27.10 22.83 -10.03
C THR A 221 26.03 22.26 -10.96
N VAL A 222 24.76 22.44 -10.58
CA VAL A 222 23.64 22.23 -11.52
C VAL A 222 23.88 23.16 -12.69
N LYS A 223 24.18 22.60 -13.88
CA LYS A 223 24.16 23.39 -15.11
C LYS A 223 22.71 23.87 -15.32
N PRO A 224 22.43 25.17 -15.39
CA PRO A 224 21.09 25.69 -15.61
C PRO A 224 20.70 25.51 -17.08
N SER A 225 20.30 24.29 -17.41
CA SER A 225 19.62 23.90 -18.64
C SER A 225 18.73 22.72 -18.26
N ILE A 226 17.42 22.88 -17.99
CA ILE A 226 16.48 23.87 -18.54
C ILE A 226 15.70 24.55 -17.41
N LEU A 227 15.93 25.85 -17.24
CA LEU A 227 15.00 26.78 -16.58
C LEU A 227 14.42 27.67 -17.68
N SER A 228 13.38 27.19 -18.35
CA SER A 228 12.44 28.08 -19.03
C SER A 228 11.59 28.74 -17.95
N GLU A 229 11.72 30.06 -17.80
CA GLU A 229 11.01 30.85 -16.80
C GLU A 229 9.51 30.95 -17.09
N GLU A 230 8.76 29.88 -16.82
CA GLU A 230 7.31 29.94 -16.61
C GLU A 230 6.96 29.08 -15.38
N VAL A 231 7.28 29.62 -14.20
CA VAL A 231 6.62 29.18 -12.96
C VAL A 231 5.19 29.70 -13.01
N VAL A 232 4.30 28.96 -13.66
CA VAL A 232 2.85 29.16 -13.52
C VAL A 232 2.50 28.83 -12.08
N ILE A 233 2.44 29.87 -11.25
CA ILE A 233 1.86 29.78 -9.91
C ILE A 233 0.39 29.40 -10.13
N ILE A 234 -0.02 28.21 -9.69
CA ILE A 234 -1.42 27.79 -9.70
C ILE A 234 -2.15 28.50 -8.55
N SER A 235 -2.25 29.82 -8.67
CA SER A 235 -3.07 30.68 -7.83
C SER A 235 -4.47 30.77 -8.43
N ASP A 236 -5.24 29.68 -8.37
CA ASP A 236 -6.71 29.67 -8.55
C ASP A 236 -7.35 28.36 -8.05
N ILE A 237 -6.87 27.85 -6.90
CA ILE A 237 -7.64 26.88 -6.11
C ILE A 237 -8.51 27.69 -5.12
N PRO A 238 -9.85 27.62 -5.17
CA PRO A 238 -10.71 28.41 -4.29
C PRO A 238 -10.39 28.22 -2.80
N THR A 239 -9.98 29.31 -2.14
CA THR A 239 -9.35 29.32 -0.81
C THR A 239 -10.30 29.06 0.37
N SER A 240 -11.45 28.42 0.14
CA SER A 240 -12.53 28.23 1.13
C SER A 240 -12.53 26.88 1.86
N SER A 241 -11.45 26.09 1.78
CA SER A 241 -11.41 24.74 2.42
C SER A 241 -10.06 24.28 3.00
N LEU A 242 -9.04 25.13 3.10
CA LEU A 242 -7.72 24.74 3.62
C LEU A 242 -7.42 25.18 5.07
N ASN A 243 -8.20 26.11 5.66
CA ASN A 243 -7.95 26.64 7.01
C ASN A 243 -8.75 25.95 8.14
N THR A 244 -8.76 24.61 8.18
CA THR A 244 -9.18 23.88 9.40
C THR A 244 -8.48 22.54 9.61
N LEU A 245 -7.14 22.50 9.70
CA LEU A 245 -6.41 21.37 10.31
C LEU A 245 -4.97 21.79 10.69
N PHE A 246 -4.50 21.30 11.85
CA PHE A 246 -3.14 21.47 12.40
C PHE A 246 -2.79 22.82 13.07
N ILE A 247 -3.60 23.24 14.03
CA ILE A 247 -3.05 23.80 15.28
C ILE A 247 -3.15 22.71 16.36
N LYS A 248 -2.01 22.36 16.98
CA LYS A 248 -1.95 21.56 18.20
C LYS A 248 -1.28 22.39 19.28
N ASP A 249 -2.09 23.02 20.13
CA ASP A 249 -1.59 23.63 21.35
C ASP A 249 -0.94 22.59 22.26
N LYS A 250 0.28 22.87 22.69
CA LYS A 250 1.00 22.15 23.75
C LYS A 250 1.09 23.01 25.01
N THR A 251 -0.02 23.20 25.72
CA THR A 251 0.00 23.66 27.12
C THR A 251 -1.25 23.17 27.83
N ALA A 252 -1.10 22.15 28.69
CA ALA A 252 -2.13 21.72 29.62
C ALA A 252 -1.50 21.50 31.00
N SER A 253 -1.51 22.55 31.84
CA SER A 253 -1.15 22.47 33.25
C SER A 253 -2.33 22.91 34.10
N THR A 254 -2.87 21.97 34.86
CA THR A 254 -3.66 22.10 36.10
C THR A 254 -4.49 23.39 36.35
N LYS A 255 -5.81 23.21 36.50
CA LYS A 255 -6.52 23.46 37.78
C LYS A 255 -7.95 22.89 37.80
N LYS A 256 -8.35 22.39 38.99
CA LYS A 256 -9.73 21.98 39.32
C LYS A 256 -10.58 23.21 39.65
N VAL A 257 -11.86 23.23 39.25
CA VAL A 257 -12.98 23.82 40.02
C VAL A 257 -14.23 22.93 39.83
N ALA A 258 -15.16 22.96 40.79
CA ALA A 258 -16.25 22.01 40.96
C ALA A 258 -17.54 22.33 40.16
N ALA A 259 -18.47 21.36 40.15
CA ALA A 259 -19.83 21.48 39.62
C ALA A 259 -20.73 22.39 40.48
N PRO A 260 -21.95 22.69 39.99
CA PRO A 260 -23.10 22.07 40.66
C PRO A 260 -24.06 21.31 39.71
N LYS A 261 -25.02 20.62 40.35
CA LYS A 261 -26.00 19.71 39.76
C LYS A 261 -27.18 20.49 39.18
N ASP A 262 -27.86 19.91 38.19
CA ASP A 262 -29.32 19.78 38.29
C ASP A 262 -29.89 18.61 37.48
N LYS A 263 -31.01 18.06 37.95
CA LYS A 263 -31.85 17.03 37.31
C LYS A 263 -33.32 17.36 37.60
N PRO A 264 -34.22 17.09 36.66
CA PRO A 264 -35.32 16.17 37.01
C PRO A 264 -35.32 14.89 36.16
N ALA A 265 -36.27 14.00 36.43
CA ALA A 265 -36.20 12.60 36.01
C ALA A 265 -37.50 12.05 35.39
N LYS A 266 -37.31 10.99 34.60
CA LYS A 266 -38.26 9.88 34.32
C LYS A 266 -39.62 10.21 33.68
N ARG A 267 -39.92 9.50 32.59
CA ARG A 267 -41.18 8.74 32.51
C ARG A 267 -40.99 7.39 31.81
N LYS A 268 -41.34 6.31 32.51
CA LYS A 268 -41.56 4.97 31.93
C LYS A 268 -42.95 4.91 31.27
N ARG A 269 -43.13 4.03 30.29
CA ARG A 269 -44.38 3.27 30.12
C ARG A 269 -44.07 1.82 29.71
N GLU A 270 -44.75 0.88 30.35
CA GLU A 270 -44.78 -0.56 30.05
C GLU A 270 -46.20 -0.92 29.59
N ALA A 271 -46.35 -1.89 28.69
CA ALA A 271 -47.55 -2.74 28.60
C ALA A 271 -47.28 -4.04 27.80
N LYS A 272 -47.28 -5.16 28.53
CA LYS A 272 -47.87 -6.51 28.28
C LYS A 272 -47.95 -7.06 26.83
N LYS A 273 -47.36 -8.23 26.52
CA LYS A 273 -47.65 -9.66 26.93
C LYS A 273 -48.90 -10.29 26.28
N VAL A 274 -48.70 -11.36 25.49
CA VAL A 274 -49.23 -12.76 25.50
C VAL A 274 -48.53 -13.48 24.31
N GLY A 275 -48.09 -14.74 24.30
CA GLY A 275 -48.02 -15.81 25.30
C GLY A 275 -47.18 -17.01 24.80
N GLU A 276 -46.75 -17.89 25.71
CA GLU A 276 -45.99 -19.16 25.51
C GLU A 276 -46.92 -20.38 25.74
N PRO A 277 -46.48 -21.67 25.66
CA PRO A 277 -45.14 -22.27 25.43
C PRO A 277 -45.04 -23.00 24.07
N ALA A 278 -44.25 -24.04 23.73
CA ALA A 278 -43.40 -25.02 24.46
C ALA A 278 -42.38 -25.72 23.49
N GLU A 279 -41.43 -26.62 23.84
CA GLU A 279 -41.04 -27.17 25.16
C GLU A 279 -39.53 -27.52 25.33
N LYS A 280 -39.07 -28.76 25.04
CA LYS A 280 -37.73 -29.34 25.39
C LYS A 280 -37.15 -30.25 24.30
N ALA A 281 -35.82 -30.31 24.19
CA ALA A 281 -35.05 -31.57 24.28
C ALA A 281 -33.54 -31.32 24.54
N LYS A 282 -32.89 -32.20 25.30
CA LYS A 282 -31.44 -32.17 25.61
C LYS A 282 -30.67 -33.13 24.69
N GLY A 283 -29.40 -32.82 24.37
CA GLY A 283 -28.50 -33.74 23.68
C GLY A 283 -27.02 -33.43 23.92
N LYS A 284 -26.44 -33.94 25.01
CA LYS A 284 -24.98 -34.02 25.19
C LYS A 284 -24.46 -35.27 24.48
N ALA A 285 -23.41 -35.15 23.66
CA ALA A 285 -22.59 -36.27 23.26
C ALA A 285 -21.12 -35.84 23.14
N THR A 286 -20.29 -36.29 24.09
CA THR A 286 -18.83 -36.16 24.04
C THR A 286 -18.24 -37.22 23.11
N ARG A 287 -17.37 -36.83 22.17
CA ARG A 287 -16.54 -37.79 21.43
C ARG A 287 -15.13 -37.82 22.01
N LYS A 288 -14.74 -38.99 22.51
CA LYS A 288 -13.36 -39.27 22.96
C LYS A 288 -12.42 -39.26 21.76
N SER A 289 -11.28 -38.61 21.91
CA SER A 289 -10.12 -38.81 21.05
C SER A 289 -9.53 -40.21 21.29
N SER A 290 -9.30 -40.95 20.20
CA SER A 290 -8.51 -42.18 20.21
C SER A 290 -7.26 -41.95 19.37
N VAL A 291 -6.13 -41.72 20.04
CA VAL A 291 -4.81 -41.67 19.38
C VAL A 291 -4.29 -43.09 19.23
N ARG A 292 -3.90 -43.46 18.01
CA ARG A 292 -3.11 -44.65 17.69
C ARG A 292 -2.10 -44.31 16.59
N PHE A 293 -1.04 -45.12 16.54
CA PHE A 293 0.07 -45.10 15.58
C PHE A 293 1.15 -44.03 15.82
N LEU A 294 2.17 -44.44 16.57
CA LEU A 294 3.55 -44.31 16.12
C LEU A 294 4.05 -45.74 15.85
N LYS A 295 4.54 -45.98 14.62
CA LYS A 295 5.25 -47.20 14.23
C LYS A 295 6.73 -46.87 14.11
N ASP A 296 7.55 -47.89 14.33
CA ASP A 296 9.01 -47.80 14.33
C ASP A 296 9.60 -47.25 13.02
N GLN A 297 10.66 -46.47 13.16
CA GLN A 297 11.56 -46.02 12.09
C GLN A 297 12.97 -46.50 12.45
N PRO A 298 13.58 -47.41 11.69
CA PRO A 298 14.97 -47.81 11.91
C PRO A 298 15.93 -46.73 11.37
N MET A 299 16.94 -46.40 12.17
CA MET A 299 18.03 -45.49 11.80
C MET A 299 18.91 -46.12 10.71
N LEU A 300 19.28 -45.34 9.68
CA LEU A 300 20.36 -45.69 8.76
C LEU A 300 21.72 -45.26 9.36
N PRO A 301 22.80 -46.03 9.14
CA PRO A 301 24.12 -45.74 9.72
C PRO A 301 24.86 -44.62 8.98
N LEU A 302 25.74 -43.93 9.73
CA LEU A 302 26.73 -42.99 9.19
C LEU A 302 28.00 -43.74 8.78
N SER A 303 28.41 -43.55 7.52
CA SER A 303 29.79 -43.70 7.03
C SER A 303 29.94 -42.92 5.73
#